data_AF-A0A522C2K7-F1
#
_entry.id   AF-A0A522C2K7-F1
#
_cell.length_a   1.000
_cell.length_b   1.000
_cell.length_c   1.000
_cell.angle_alpha   90.00
_cell.angle_beta   90.00
_cell.angle_gamma   90.00
#
_symmetry.space_group_name_H-M   'P 1'
#
loop_
_entity.id
_entity.type
_entity.pdbx_description
1 polymer ?
#
loop_
_entity_poly.entity_id
_entity_poly.type
_entity_poly.pdbx_seq_one_letter_code
_entity_poly.pdbx_strand_id
1 'polypeptide(L)'
;MRRLLACSACGLLLTDARGDLHVHAVWPEGRGTLEAFELQRDEGPCWHSFAHGERVLVPDLAAAATRWPAFAAAASRRGARAVHALPLALQGRTYGTLGLLRAGPGPVDDDDLHLAESLAHTALVALVARRAAEDQDTLTDQLQRALLSRIVIEQAKGILSASAGLDMDQAFSALRRYARDHNAALADVSRDLTTRRRLPEHVVGHAGPPPPTSSGAPRTQRAETQPAFSTASAQALRP
;
A
#
# COMPACT_ATOMS: atom_id res chain seq x y z
N MET A 1 -0.08 -11.45 -37.38
CA MET A 1 0.41 -11.00 -36.06
C MET A 1 1.87 -11.45 -35.92
N ARG A 2 2.82 -10.53 -36.09
CA ARG A 2 4.26 -10.83 -36.08
C ARG A 2 4.65 -11.19 -34.63
N ARG A 3 5.20 -12.39 -34.39
CA ARG A 3 5.73 -12.75 -33.06
C ARG A 3 6.92 -11.83 -32.78
N LEU A 4 6.75 -10.89 -31.86
CA LEU A 4 7.77 -9.90 -31.49
C LEU A 4 8.96 -10.53 -30.75
N LEU A 5 8.75 -11.67 -30.09
CA LEU A 5 9.78 -12.43 -29.40
C LEU A 5 9.62 -13.91 -29.76
N ALA A 6 10.71 -14.59 -30.10
CA ALA A 6 10.73 -16.01 -30.46
C ALA A 6 10.58 -16.95 -29.23
N CYS A 7 9.53 -16.75 -28.43
CA CYS A 7 9.19 -17.57 -27.26
C CYS A 7 7.97 -18.47 -27.50
N SER A 8 7.94 -19.61 -26.82
CA SER A 8 6.80 -20.55 -26.78
C SER A 8 5.90 -20.31 -25.58
N ALA A 9 6.44 -19.73 -24.51
CA ALA A 9 5.67 -19.24 -23.38
C ALA A 9 6.41 -18.09 -22.70
N CYS A 10 5.70 -17.21 -22.01
CA CYS A 10 6.28 -16.20 -21.14
C CYS A 10 5.51 -16.10 -19.82
N GLY A 11 6.16 -15.57 -18.79
CA GLY A 11 5.62 -15.43 -17.46
C GLY A 11 6.15 -14.17 -16.81
N LEU A 12 5.25 -13.42 -16.17
CA LEU A 12 5.55 -12.23 -15.42
C LEU A 12 5.48 -12.57 -13.93
N LEU A 13 6.61 -12.48 -13.24
CA LEU A 13 6.67 -12.62 -11.79
C LEU A 13 6.98 -11.26 -11.18
N LEU A 14 6.24 -10.84 -10.17
CA LEU A 14 6.45 -9.56 -9.48
C LEU A 14 6.36 -9.74 -7.98
N THR A 15 6.99 -8.83 -7.25
CA THR A 15 6.89 -8.79 -5.80
C THR A 15 5.59 -8.15 -5.35
N ASP A 16 5.02 -8.72 -4.29
CA ASP A 16 3.99 -8.05 -3.50
C ASP A 16 4.60 -6.98 -2.56
N ALA A 17 3.76 -6.41 -1.69
CA ALA A 17 4.18 -5.40 -0.72
C ALA A 17 5.11 -5.94 0.38
N ARG A 18 5.17 -7.26 0.59
CA ARG A 18 6.04 -7.93 1.57
C ARG A 18 7.39 -8.31 0.96
N GLY A 19 7.53 -8.19 -0.37
CA GLY A 19 8.73 -8.58 -1.11
C GLY A 19 8.70 -10.02 -1.59
N ASP A 20 7.59 -10.74 -1.41
CA ASP A 20 7.44 -12.10 -1.88
C ASP A 20 7.18 -12.08 -3.38
N LEU A 21 7.93 -12.88 -4.14
CA LEU A 21 7.78 -13.01 -5.59
C LEU A 21 6.56 -13.88 -5.89
N HIS A 22 5.67 -13.42 -6.78
CA HIS A 22 4.46 -14.15 -7.19
C HIS A 22 4.33 -14.16 -8.71
N VAL A 23 3.72 -15.22 -9.26
CA VAL A 23 3.35 -15.28 -10.67
C VAL A 23 2.12 -14.39 -10.89
N HIS A 24 2.28 -13.33 -11.68
CA HIS A 24 1.20 -12.38 -11.98
C HIS A 24 0.49 -12.66 -13.30
N ALA A 25 1.22 -13.15 -14.30
CA ALA A 25 0.64 -13.50 -15.59
C ALA A 25 1.48 -14.57 -16.29
N VAL A 26 0.85 -15.39 -17.11
CA VAL A 26 1.52 -16.37 -17.98
C VAL A 26 0.86 -16.42 -19.33
N TRP A 27 1.65 -16.71 -20.36
CA TRP A 27 1.16 -16.97 -21.71
C TRP A 27 1.91 -18.15 -22.33
N PRO A 28 1.26 -19.05 -23.09
CA PRO A 28 -0.19 -19.19 -23.14
C PRO A 28 -0.73 -19.58 -21.76
N GLU A 29 -1.93 -19.12 -21.45
CA GLU A 29 -2.63 -19.52 -20.24
C GLU A 29 -2.85 -21.03 -20.26
N GLY A 30 -2.65 -21.67 -19.11
CA GLY A 30 -2.81 -23.10 -18.98
C GLY A 30 -2.06 -23.65 -17.77
N ARG A 31 -2.63 -24.70 -17.17
CA ARG A 31 -2.18 -25.24 -15.88
C ARG A 31 -0.68 -25.54 -15.83
N GLY A 32 -0.14 -26.18 -16.87
CA GLY A 32 1.29 -26.49 -16.85
C GLY A 32 2.18 -25.25 -17.09
N THR A 33 1.74 -24.22 -17.84
CA THR A 33 2.57 -23.01 -18.00
C THR A 33 2.68 -22.34 -16.65
N LEU A 34 1.55 -22.23 -15.95
CA LEU A 34 1.49 -21.73 -14.59
C LEU A 34 2.39 -22.55 -13.65
N GLU A 35 2.26 -23.87 -13.62
CA GLU A 35 3.10 -24.78 -12.81
C GLU A 35 4.60 -24.54 -13.06
N ALA A 36 5.02 -24.42 -14.32
CA ALA A 36 6.42 -24.18 -14.66
C ALA A 36 6.93 -22.84 -14.11
N PHE A 37 6.10 -21.79 -14.12
CA PHE A 37 6.46 -20.47 -13.56
C PHE A 37 6.31 -20.39 -12.04
N GLU A 38 5.40 -21.16 -11.44
CA GLU A 38 5.30 -21.32 -10.00
C GLU A 38 6.56 -21.98 -9.46
N LEU A 39 7.09 -23.01 -10.12
CA LEU A 39 8.37 -23.62 -9.75
C LEU A 39 9.52 -22.61 -9.85
N GLN A 40 9.54 -21.80 -10.90
CA GLN A 40 10.56 -20.76 -11.07
C GLN A 40 10.56 -19.67 -9.99
N ARG A 41 9.48 -19.55 -9.20
CA ARG A 41 9.37 -18.67 -8.04
C ARG A 41 10.19 -19.17 -6.86
N ASP A 42 10.30 -20.50 -6.72
CA ASP A 42 10.96 -21.16 -5.60
C ASP A 42 12.37 -21.63 -5.97
N GLU A 43 12.52 -22.20 -7.17
CA GLU A 43 13.81 -22.55 -7.77
C GLU A 43 13.80 -22.35 -9.29
N GLY A 44 14.66 -21.47 -9.79
CA GLY A 44 14.80 -21.31 -11.23
C GLY A 44 15.53 -20.05 -11.68
N PRO A 45 15.68 -19.90 -13.00
CA PRO A 45 16.26 -18.70 -13.61
C PRO A 45 15.56 -17.41 -13.20
N CYS A 46 14.22 -17.39 -13.14
CA CYS A 46 13.46 -16.21 -12.71
C CYS A 46 13.75 -15.83 -11.26
N TRP A 47 13.65 -16.76 -10.30
CA TRP A 47 14.02 -16.48 -8.91
C TRP A 47 15.47 -15.96 -8.80
N HIS A 48 16.42 -16.59 -9.52
CA HIS A 48 17.81 -16.16 -9.51
C HIS A 48 17.99 -14.75 -10.09
N SER A 49 17.34 -14.46 -11.23
CA SER A 49 17.31 -13.15 -11.87
C SER A 49 16.75 -12.08 -10.93
N PHE A 50 15.65 -12.40 -10.26
CA PHE A 50 15.04 -11.53 -9.26
C PHE A 50 15.99 -11.26 -8.07
N ALA A 51 16.58 -12.31 -7.50
CA ALA A 51 17.42 -12.23 -6.31
C ALA A 51 18.72 -11.44 -6.53
N HIS A 52 19.30 -11.50 -7.74
CA HIS A 52 20.58 -10.87 -8.04
C HIS A 52 20.44 -9.61 -8.91
N GLY A 53 19.27 -9.36 -9.50
CA GLY A 53 19.05 -8.23 -10.40
C GLY A 53 19.76 -8.37 -11.75
N GLU A 54 20.11 -9.60 -12.15
CA GLU A 54 20.88 -9.89 -13.37
C GLU A 54 20.09 -10.78 -14.32
N ARG A 55 20.29 -10.61 -15.63
CA ARG A 55 19.70 -11.50 -16.62
C ARG A 55 20.29 -12.91 -16.52
N VAL A 56 19.43 -13.91 -16.59
CA VAL A 56 19.83 -15.32 -16.60
C VAL A 56 19.41 -15.94 -17.92
N LEU A 57 20.40 -16.28 -18.76
CA LEU A 57 20.19 -16.84 -20.09
C LEU A 57 20.58 -18.31 -20.09
N VAL A 58 19.62 -19.19 -20.31
CA VAL A 58 19.82 -20.64 -20.37
C VAL A 58 19.45 -21.11 -21.77
N PRO A 59 20.43 -21.21 -22.70
CA PRO A 59 20.19 -21.63 -24.07
C PRO A 59 19.87 -23.14 -24.18
N ASP A 60 20.19 -23.93 -23.16
CA ASP A 60 19.82 -25.35 -23.09
C ASP A 60 19.40 -25.74 -21.67
N LEU A 61 18.11 -26.08 -21.52
CA LEU A 61 17.53 -26.52 -20.26
C LEU A 61 18.14 -27.83 -19.74
N ALA A 62 18.70 -28.68 -20.62
CA ALA A 62 19.37 -29.90 -20.20
C ALA A 62 20.58 -29.59 -19.30
N ALA A 63 21.32 -28.52 -19.60
CA ALA A 63 22.45 -28.06 -18.79
C ALA A 63 21.99 -27.46 -17.44
N ALA A 64 20.75 -26.96 -17.37
CA ALA A 64 20.18 -26.40 -16.15
C ALA A 64 19.55 -27.45 -15.22
N ALA A 65 19.37 -28.70 -15.69
CA ALA A 65 18.71 -29.76 -14.91
C ALA A 65 19.45 -30.13 -13.61
N THR A 66 20.77 -29.93 -13.55
CA THR A 66 21.54 -30.13 -12.31
C THR A 66 21.32 -28.99 -11.31
N ARG A 67 21.08 -27.77 -11.80
CA ARG A 67 20.96 -26.57 -10.96
C ARG A 67 19.52 -26.34 -10.48
N TRP A 68 18.54 -26.60 -11.32
CA TRP A 68 17.11 -26.40 -11.06
C TRP A 68 16.29 -27.61 -11.54
N PRO A 69 16.39 -28.75 -10.85
CA PRO A 69 15.87 -30.03 -11.34
C PRO A 69 14.35 -30.05 -11.50
N ALA A 70 13.57 -29.51 -10.54
CA ALA A 70 12.11 -29.56 -10.63
C ALA A 70 11.60 -28.63 -11.73
N PHE A 71 12.13 -27.41 -11.79
CA PHE A 71 11.82 -26.47 -12.86
C PHE A 71 12.19 -27.01 -14.24
N ALA A 72 13.43 -27.51 -14.43
CA ALA A 72 13.88 -28.01 -15.74
C ALA A 72 12.99 -29.16 -16.23
N ALA A 73 12.63 -30.10 -15.34
CA ALA A 73 11.73 -31.19 -15.67
C ALA A 73 10.32 -30.69 -16.07
N ALA A 74 9.76 -29.73 -15.34
CA ALA A 74 8.45 -29.15 -15.66
C ALA A 74 8.45 -28.37 -16.97
N ALA A 75 9.47 -27.55 -17.22
CA ALA A 75 9.64 -26.80 -18.45
C ALA A 75 9.81 -27.75 -19.66
N SER A 76 10.63 -28.79 -19.54
CA SER A 76 10.83 -29.78 -20.61
C SER A 76 9.56 -30.58 -20.93
N ARG A 77 8.72 -30.93 -19.95
CA ARG A 77 7.39 -31.55 -20.20
C ARG A 77 6.48 -30.68 -21.08
N ARG A 78 6.73 -29.37 -21.14
CA ARG A 78 6.00 -28.41 -21.98
C ARG A 78 6.66 -28.12 -23.32
N GLY A 79 7.69 -28.89 -23.67
CA GLY A 79 8.45 -28.70 -24.89
C GLY A 79 9.41 -27.51 -24.85
N ALA A 80 9.64 -26.90 -23.69
CA ALA A 80 10.67 -25.88 -23.56
C ALA A 80 12.06 -26.54 -23.62
N ARG A 81 12.97 -25.89 -24.34
CA ARG A 81 14.37 -26.28 -24.52
C ARG A 81 15.35 -25.19 -24.07
N ALA A 82 14.88 -23.95 -23.95
CA ALA A 82 15.63 -22.84 -23.39
C ALA A 82 14.74 -21.97 -22.51
N VAL A 83 15.37 -21.22 -21.60
CA VAL A 83 14.71 -20.23 -20.74
C VAL A 83 15.59 -19.00 -20.57
N HIS A 84 14.97 -17.83 -20.64
CA HIS A 84 15.63 -16.56 -20.38
C HIS A 84 14.83 -15.80 -19.32
N ALA A 85 15.49 -15.34 -18.27
CA ALA A 85 14.89 -14.53 -17.22
C ALA A 85 15.53 -13.14 -17.24
N LEU A 86 14.68 -12.12 -17.33
CA LEU A 86 15.07 -10.72 -17.41
C LEU A 86 14.59 -10.01 -16.15
N PRO A 87 15.47 -9.35 -15.39
CA PRO A 87 15.08 -8.67 -14.18
C PRO A 87 14.19 -7.48 -14.53
N LEU A 88 13.12 -7.31 -13.76
CA LEU A 88 12.30 -6.11 -13.80
C LEU A 88 12.84 -5.16 -12.76
N ALA A 89 13.89 -4.41 -13.13
CA ALA A 89 14.57 -3.48 -12.25
C ALA A 89 14.33 -2.02 -12.64
N LEU A 90 14.15 -1.17 -11.63
CA LEU A 90 14.03 0.27 -11.77
C LEU A 90 14.82 0.93 -10.64
N GLN A 91 15.70 1.88 -10.98
CA GLN A 91 16.50 2.65 -10.01
C GLN A 91 17.28 1.77 -9.00
N GLY A 92 17.86 0.66 -9.47
CA GLY A 92 18.65 -0.25 -8.63
C GLY A 92 17.83 -1.20 -7.75
N ARG A 93 16.49 -1.17 -7.82
CA ARG A 93 15.60 -2.11 -7.14
C ARG A 93 14.97 -3.08 -8.13
N THR A 94 14.99 -4.37 -7.81
CA THR A 94 14.31 -5.42 -8.57
C THR A 94 12.89 -5.61 -8.05
N TYR A 95 11.89 -5.46 -8.93
CA TYR A 95 10.47 -5.60 -8.65
C TYR A 95 9.90 -6.95 -9.08
N GLY A 96 10.71 -7.75 -9.78
CA GLY A 96 10.28 -9.02 -10.34
C GLY A 96 11.18 -9.48 -11.48
N THR A 97 10.63 -10.33 -12.33
CA THR A 97 11.34 -10.93 -13.45
C THR A 97 10.36 -11.31 -14.56
N LEU A 98 10.77 -11.10 -15.80
CA LEU A 98 10.10 -11.62 -16.99
C LEU A 98 10.82 -12.90 -17.42
N GLY A 99 10.11 -14.03 -17.39
CA GLY A 99 10.62 -15.29 -17.88
C GLY A 99 10.09 -15.63 -19.26
N LEU A 100 10.97 -16.10 -20.14
CA LEU A 100 10.69 -16.48 -21.52
C LEU A 100 11.13 -17.92 -21.72
N LEU A 101 10.19 -18.82 -21.99
CA LEU A 101 10.46 -20.20 -22.40
C LEU A 101 10.47 -20.29 -23.93
N ARG A 102 11.41 -21.07 -24.48
CA ARG A 102 11.51 -21.30 -25.93
C ARG A 102 11.48 -22.78 -26.24
N ALA A 103 10.85 -23.14 -27.36
CA ALA A 103 10.79 -24.52 -27.83
C ALA A 103 12.07 -24.98 -28.53
N GLY A 104 12.86 -24.05 -29.07
CA GLY A 104 14.18 -24.33 -29.65
C GLY A 104 15.29 -24.10 -28.62
N PRO A 105 16.37 -24.90 -28.67
CA PRO A 105 17.59 -24.61 -27.93
C PRO A 105 18.37 -23.45 -28.60
N GLY A 106 19.40 -22.96 -27.91
CA GLY A 106 20.32 -21.95 -28.42
C GLY A 106 20.12 -20.57 -27.81
N PRO A 107 21.04 -19.64 -28.07
CA PRO A 107 20.94 -18.27 -27.59
C PRO A 107 19.70 -17.58 -28.15
N VAL A 108 19.28 -16.53 -27.46
CA VAL A 108 18.39 -15.51 -28.02
C VAL A 108 19.27 -14.51 -28.76
N ASP A 109 18.78 -14.02 -29.90
CA ASP A 109 19.42 -12.94 -30.64
C ASP A 109 19.49 -11.67 -29.78
N ASP A 110 20.59 -10.93 -29.86
CA ASP A 110 20.80 -9.76 -29.00
C ASP A 110 19.74 -8.69 -29.26
N ASP A 111 19.24 -8.50 -30.49
CA ASP A 111 18.19 -7.51 -30.77
C ASP A 111 16.86 -7.92 -30.13
N ASP A 112 16.51 -9.21 -30.21
CA ASP A 112 15.33 -9.78 -29.53
C ASP A 112 15.44 -9.63 -28.01
N LEU A 113 16.64 -9.79 -27.45
CA LEU A 113 16.89 -9.61 -26.02
C LEU A 113 16.70 -8.16 -25.59
N HIS A 114 17.30 -7.22 -26.31
CA HIS A 114 17.16 -5.79 -26.04
C HIS A 114 15.70 -5.32 -26.18
N LEU A 115 14.97 -5.85 -27.16
CA LEU A 115 13.54 -5.60 -27.31
C LEU A 115 12.76 -6.14 -26.11
N ALA A 116 13.03 -7.37 -25.68
CA ALA A 116 12.39 -7.96 -24.52
C ALA A 116 12.65 -7.14 -23.25
N GLU A 117 13.91 -6.75 -23.00
CA GLU A 117 14.32 -5.92 -21.86
C GLU A 117 13.63 -4.54 -21.91
N SER A 118 13.57 -3.89 -23.07
CA SER A 118 12.91 -2.59 -23.24
C SER A 118 11.40 -2.66 -22.98
N LEU A 119 10.74 -3.72 -23.46
CA LEU A 119 9.33 -3.96 -23.20
C LEU A 119 9.08 -4.26 -21.72
N ALA A 120 9.93 -5.08 -21.10
CA ALA A 120 9.87 -5.40 -19.67
C ALA A 120 10.02 -4.13 -18.82
N HIS A 121 11.00 -3.28 -19.16
CA HIS A 121 11.23 -2.01 -18.48
C HIS A 121 10.04 -1.06 -18.63
N THR A 122 9.52 -0.89 -19.85
CA THR A 122 8.36 -0.03 -20.11
C THR A 122 7.12 -0.50 -19.34
N ALA A 123 6.85 -1.82 -19.35
CA ALA A 123 5.75 -2.41 -18.60
C ALA A 123 5.92 -2.22 -17.09
N LEU A 124 7.15 -2.36 -16.58
CA LEU A 124 7.46 -2.12 -15.17
C LEU A 124 7.21 -0.67 -14.77
N VAL A 125 7.70 0.30 -15.55
CA VAL A 125 7.49 1.73 -15.28
C VAL A 125 6.00 2.05 -15.22
N ALA A 126 5.22 1.56 -16.19
CA ALA A 126 3.76 1.74 -16.20
C ALA A 126 3.08 1.09 -14.98
N LEU A 127 3.51 -0.11 -14.59
CA LEU A 127 2.98 -0.80 -13.42
C LEU A 127 3.28 -0.07 -12.11
N VAL A 128 4.53 0.39 -11.93
CA VAL A 128 4.96 1.13 -10.74
C VAL A 128 4.23 2.47 -10.66
N ALA A 129 4.11 3.20 -11.77
CA ALA A 129 3.36 4.45 -11.83
C ALA A 129 1.88 4.25 -11.46
N ARG A 130 1.25 3.19 -11.97
CA ARG A 130 -0.16 2.87 -11.63
C ARG A 130 -0.33 2.57 -10.14
N ARG A 131 0.55 1.74 -9.55
CA ARG A 131 0.50 1.44 -8.10
C ARG A 131 0.65 2.71 -7.25
N ALA A 132 1.59 3.58 -7.62
CA ALA A 132 1.79 4.85 -6.91
C ALA A 132 0.54 5.75 -6.98
N ALA A 133 -0.12 5.83 -8.13
CA ALA A 133 -1.37 6.59 -8.27
C ALA A 133 -2.51 5.99 -7.41
N GLU A 134 -2.68 4.68 -7.42
CA GLU A 134 -3.69 3.98 -6.61
C GLU A 134 -3.50 4.20 -5.09
N ASP A 135 -2.24 4.21 -4.63
CA ASP A 135 -1.90 4.50 -3.24
C ASP A 135 -2.19 5.96 -2.87
N GLN A 136 -1.90 6.90 -3.78
CA GLN A 136 -2.18 8.33 -3.59
C GLN A 136 -3.69 8.62 -3.53
N ASP A 137 -4.48 8.01 -4.41
CA ASP A 137 -5.94 8.14 -4.42
C ASP A 137 -6.54 7.60 -3.12
N THR A 138 -6.08 6.42 -2.68
CA THR A 138 -6.54 5.80 -1.43
C THR A 138 -6.24 6.68 -0.21
N LEU A 139 -5.03 7.24 -0.12
CA LEU A 139 -4.64 8.13 0.98
C LEU A 139 -5.45 9.43 0.95
N THR A 140 -5.64 10.00 -0.23
CA THR A 140 -6.44 11.22 -0.42
C THR A 140 -7.89 11.00 0.02
N ASP A 141 -8.50 9.89 -0.36
CA ASP A 141 -9.86 9.50 0.04
C ASP A 141 -9.98 9.28 1.56
N GLN A 142 -8.96 8.70 2.19
CA GLN A 142 -8.95 8.53 3.66
C GLN A 142 -8.85 9.88 4.38
N LEU A 143 -7.98 10.78 3.91
CA LEU A 143 -7.82 12.12 4.48
C LEU A 143 -9.06 12.98 4.27
N GLN A 144 -9.64 12.97 3.07
CA GLN A 144 -10.87 13.69 2.77
C GLN A 144 -12.04 13.19 3.63
N ARG A 145 -12.21 11.86 3.78
CA ARG A 145 -13.21 11.29 4.69
C ARG A 145 -12.99 11.72 6.14
N ALA A 146 -11.74 11.71 6.62
CA ALA A 146 -11.42 12.16 7.97
C ALA A 146 -11.75 13.65 8.18
N LEU A 147 -11.36 14.52 7.24
CA LEU A 147 -11.64 15.97 7.31
C LEU A 147 -13.14 16.27 7.26
N LEU A 148 -13.86 15.66 6.33
CA LEU A 148 -15.32 15.83 6.21
C LEU A 148 -16.04 15.32 7.47
N SER A 149 -15.60 14.19 8.04
CA SER A 149 -16.18 13.67 9.28
C SER A 149 -16.02 14.65 10.45
N ARG A 150 -14.84 15.28 10.58
CA ARG A 150 -14.57 16.23 11.66
C ARG A 150 -15.46 17.46 11.57
N ILE A 151 -15.65 18.01 10.37
CA ILE A 151 -16.53 19.18 10.16
C ILE A 151 -17.96 18.85 10.59
N VAL A 152 -18.50 17.72 10.13
CA VAL A 152 -19.87 17.31 10.44
C VAL A 152 -20.05 17.00 11.93
N ILE A 153 -19.06 16.38 12.58
CA ILE A 153 -19.08 16.13 14.03
C ILE A 153 -19.08 17.45 14.83
N GLU A 154 -18.24 18.42 14.47
CA GLU A 154 -18.21 19.72 15.16
C GLU A 154 -19.51 20.51 14.96
N GLN A 155 -20.12 20.45 13.77
CA GLN A 155 -21.44 21.04 13.52
C GLN A 155 -22.53 20.37 14.38
N ALA A 156 -22.53 19.04 14.46
CA ALA A 156 -23.49 18.31 15.30
C ALA A 156 -23.30 18.60 16.79
N LYS A 157 -22.06 18.73 17.28
CA LYS A 157 -21.77 19.19 18.66
C LYS A 157 -22.38 20.56 18.90
N GLY A 158 -22.21 21.50 17.97
CA GLY A 158 -22.81 22.84 18.04
C GLY A 158 -24.34 22.80 18.07
N ILE A 159 -24.98 21.97 17.24
CA ILE A 159 -26.44 21.78 17.25
C ILE A 159 -26.92 21.28 18.61
N LEU A 160 -26.29 20.23 19.15
CA LEU A 160 -26.66 19.67 20.46
C LEU A 160 -26.42 20.66 21.61
N SER A 161 -25.30 21.38 21.57
CA SER A 161 -24.96 22.41 22.55
C SER A 161 -26.03 23.49 22.58
N ALA A 162 -26.41 24.02 21.41
CA ALA A 162 -27.43 25.06 21.29
C ALA A 162 -28.84 24.56 21.66
N SER A 163 -29.21 23.33 21.30
CA SER A 163 -30.57 22.82 21.52
C SER A 163 -30.82 22.34 22.95
N ALA A 164 -29.79 21.84 23.63
CA ALA A 164 -29.92 21.19 24.93
C ALA A 164 -29.13 21.87 26.06
N GLY A 165 -28.49 23.02 25.78
CA GLY A 165 -27.69 23.76 26.77
C GLY A 165 -26.45 23.01 27.26
N LEU A 166 -25.96 22.04 26.47
CA LEU A 166 -24.78 21.26 26.79
C LEU A 166 -23.51 22.03 26.44
N ASP A 167 -22.44 21.86 27.20
CA ASP A 167 -21.12 22.25 26.73
C ASP A 167 -20.65 21.34 25.58
N MET A 168 -19.56 21.73 24.91
CA MET A 168 -19.07 20.99 23.74
C MET A 168 -18.57 19.57 24.06
N ASP A 169 -18.09 19.33 25.28
CA ASP A 169 -17.59 18.01 25.71
C ASP A 169 -18.76 17.08 26.08
N GLN A 170 -19.79 17.63 26.73
CA GLN A 170 -21.06 16.96 27.00
C GLN A 170 -21.78 16.60 25.70
N ALA A 171 -21.85 17.53 24.75
CA ALA A 171 -22.44 17.29 23.43
C ALA A 171 -21.71 16.16 22.68
N PHE A 172 -20.37 16.17 22.69
CA PHE A 172 -19.57 15.10 22.08
C PHE A 172 -19.75 13.76 22.79
N SER A 173 -19.83 13.77 24.11
CA SER A 173 -20.05 12.57 24.92
C SER A 173 -21.42 11.95 24.65
N ALA A 174 -22.46 12.77 24.52
CA ALA A 174 -23.81 12.32 24.15
C ALA A 174 -23.82 11.71 22.74
N LEU A 175 -23.20 12.38 21.77
CA LEU A 175 -23.02 11.89 20.39
C LEU A 175 -22.31 10.53 20.35
N ARG A 176 -21.19 10.38 21.07
CA ARG A 176 -20.43 9.11 21.13
C ARG A 176 -21.22 7.98 21.79
N ARG A 177 -21.94 8.28 22.87
CA ARG A 177 -22.76 7.31 23.59
C ARG A 177 -23.88 6.80 22.68
N TYR A 178 -24.63 7.73 22.09
CA TYR A 178 -25.69 7.40 21.14
C TYR A 178 -25.21 6.55 19.97
N ALA A 179 -24.10 6.94 19.33
CA ALA A 179 -23.54 6.20 18.21
C ALA A 179 -23.13 4.78 18.62
N ARG A 180 -22.51 4.60 19.79
CA ARG A 180 -22.13 3.27 20.29
C ARG A 180 -23.33 2.39 20.59
N ASP A 181 -24.32 2.91 21.31
CA ASP A 181 -25.48 2.15 21.76
C ASP A 181 -26.38 1.73 20.58
N HIS A 182 -26.25 2.41 19.45
CA HIS A 182 -26.95 2.08 18.19
C HIS A 182 -26.04 1.41 17.15
N ASN A 183 -24.81 1.04 17.51
CA ASN A 183 -23.81 0.45 16.61
C ASN A 183 -23.63 1.22 15.29
N ALA A 184 -23.67 2.55 15.36
CA ALA A 184 -23.59 3.46 14.23
C ALA A 184 -22.26 4.22 14.21
N ALA A 185 -21.80 4.60 13.01
CA ALA A 185 -20.64 5.48 12.89
C ALA A 185 -20.98 6.88 13.40
N LEU A 186 -20.08 7.48 14.19
CA LEU A 186 -20.27 8.80 14.78
C LEU A 186 -20.55 9.87 13.71
N ALA A 187 -19.83 9.81 12.59
CA ALA A 187 -20.01 10.73 11.47
C ALA A 187 -21.40 10.64 10.84
N ASP A 188 -22.02 9.47 10.82
CA ASP A 188 -23.35 9.27 10.25
C ASP A 188 -24.42 9.81 11.20
N VAL A 189 -24.30 9.55 12.51
CA VAL A 189 -25.18 10.17 13.52
C VAL A 189 -25.07 11.69 13.50
N SER A 190 -23.85 12.23 13.38
CA SER A 190 -23.64 13.67 13.23
C SER A 190 -24.27 14.20 11.95
N ARG A 191 -24.14 13.50 10.81
CA ARG A 191 -24.77 13.88 9.55
C ARG A 191 -26.29 13.87 9.64
N ASP A 192 -26.87 12.88 10.31
CA ASP A 192 -28.32 12.81 10.53
C ASP A 192 -28.81 14.01 11.35
N LEU A 193 -28.05 14.46 12.36
CA LEU A 193 -28.36 15.68 13.12
C LEU A 193 -28.24 16.93 12.26
N THR A 194 -27.14 17.09 11.51
CA THR A 194 -26.91 18.26 10.65
C THR A 194 -27.95 18.37 9.51
N THR A 195 -28.37 17.24 8.95
CA THR A 195 -29.40 17.17 7.89
C THR A 195 -30.83 17.08 8.43
N ARG A 196 -31.02 17.13 9.76
CA ARG A 196 -32.31 17.01 10.46
C ARG A 196 -33.08 15.72 10.17
N ARG A 197 -32.40 14.66 9.73
CA ARG A 197 -32.96 13.29 9.70
C ARG A 197 -33.11 12.70 11.09
N ARG A 198 -32.33 13.21 12.05
CA ARG A 198 -32.44 12.89 13.47
C ARG A 198 -32.56 14.20 14.26
N LEU A 199 -33.46 14.19 15.24
CA LEU A 199 -33.70 15.35 16.08
C LEU A 199 -32.75 15.34 17.29
N PRO A 200 -32.28 16.52 17.74
CA PRO A 200 -31.38 16.64 18.89
C PRO A 200 -31.92 15.97 20.17
N GLU A 201 -33.21 16.08 20.43
CA GLU A 201 -33.85 15.48 21.61
C GLU A 201 -33.71 13.96 21.67
N HIS A 202 -33.65 13.27 20.52
CA HIS A 202 -33.47 11.82 20.48
C HIS A 202 -32.07 11.40 20.95
N VAL A 203 -31.06 12.23 20.64
CA VAL A 203 -29.67 11.94 21.01
C VAL A 203 -29.43 12.25 22.49
N VAL A 204 -29.93 13.40 22.96
CA VAL A 204 -29.77 13.83 24.36
C VAL A 204 -30.63 12.99 25.30
N GLY A 205 -31.88 12.72 24.94
CA GLY A 205 -32.80 11.90 25.74
C GLY A 205 -32.32 10.46 25.93
N HIS A 206 -31.60 9.91 24.95
CA HIS A 206 -30.99 8.58 25.06
C HIS A 206 -29.68 8.57 25.85
N ALA A 207 -28.89 9.65 25.78
CA ALA A 207 -27.64 9.73 26.52
C ALA A 207 -27.83 9.83 28.04
N GLY A 208 -29.02 10.23 28.51
CA GLY A 208 -29.32 10.54 29.91
C GLY A 208 -28.75 11.89 30.34
N PRO A 209 -29.08 12.39 31.55
CA PRO A 209 -28.55 13.65 32.04
C PRO A 209 -27.02 13.61 32.06
N PRO A 210 -26.33 14.70 31.66
CA PRO A 210 -24.88 14.74 31.66
C PRO A 210 -24.35 14.48 33.08
N PRO A 211 -23.21 13.79 33.24
CA PRO A 211 -22.57 13.69 34.54
C PRO A 211 -22.27 15.10 35.07
N PRO A 212 -22.44 15.36 36.39
CA PRO A 212 -22.21 16.68 36.96
C PRO A 212 -20.78 17.13 36.66
N THR A 213 -20.63 18.31 36.08
CA THR A 213 -19.33 18.88 35.74
C THR A 213 -18.58 19.23 37.03
N SER A 214 -17.36 18.71 37.18
CA SER A 214 -16.41 19.24 38.15
C SER A 214 -15.84 20.56 37.61
N SER A 215 -16.63 21.63 37.63
CA SER A 215 -16.15 22.98 37.29
C SER A 215 -16.74 23.98 38.28
N GLY A 216 -15.96 24.29 39.31
CA GLY A 216 -16.35 25.23 40.36
C GLY A 216 -15.56 25.12 41.67
N ALA A 217 -14.29 24.70 41.65
CA ALA A 217 -13.40 24.92 42.80
C ALA A 217 -12.55 26.17 42.52
N PRO A 218 -12.54 27.19 43.40
CA PRO A 218 -11.72 28.37 43.20
C PRO A 218 -10.25 27.97 43.17
N ARG A 219 -9.57 28.27 42.04
CA ARG A 219 -8.11 28.23 41.93
C ARG A 219 -7.55 29.19 42.98
N THR A 220 -7.08 28.64 44.10
CA THR A 220 -6.26 29.39 45.05
C THR A 220 -5.05 29.94 44.31
N GLN A 221 -5.02 31.27 44.21
CA GLN A 221 -3.92 32.06 43.70
C GLN A 221 -2.69 31.77 44.58
N ARG A 222 -1.75 30.96 44.07
CA ARG A 222 -0.44 30.82 44.70
C ARG A 222 0.33 32.09 44.39
N ALA A 223 0.72 32.77 45.47
CA ALA A 223 1.49 34.00 45.46
C ALA A 223 2.74 33.92 44.58
N GLU A 224 2.98 35.03 43.90
CA GLU A 224 4.20 35.36 43.19
C GLU A 224 5.43 35.15 44.08
N THR A 225 6.47 34.54 43.52
CA THR A 225 7.84 34.81 43.96
C THR A 225 8.64 35.15 42.72
N GLN A 226 8.80 36.45 42.53
CA GLN A 226 9.56 37.09 41.46
C GLN A 226 11.06 36.90 41.77
N PRO A 227 11.89 36.33 40.88
CA PRO A 227 13.32 36.44 41.02
C PRO A 227 13.78 37.78 40.44
N ALA A 228 14.59 38.49 41.24
CA ALA A 228 15.19 39.77 40.91
C ALA A 228 16.11 39.68 39.68
N PHE A 229 16.00 40.68 38.81
CA PHE A 229 17.04 41.02 37.84
C PHE A 229 18.31 41.46 38.58
N SER A 230 19.46 40.84 38.26
CA SER A 230 20.78 41.39 38.58
C SER A 230 21.60 41.51 37.30
N THR A 231 21.93 42.76 36.99
CA THR A 231 22.71 43.26 35.86
C THR A 231 24.21 43.10 36.12
N ALA A 232 24.97 42.55 35.17
CA ALA A 232 26.43 42.67 34.93
C ALA A 232 26.88 41.47 34.08
N SER A 233 27.73 41.51 33.06
CA SER A 233 28.52 42.55 32.41
C SER A 233 28.99 41.97 31.07
N ALA A 234 29.07 42.81 30.04
CA ALA A 234 29.72 42.48 28.78
C ALA A 234 31.25 42.47 28.96
N GLN A 235 31.95 41.49 28.37
CA GLN A 235 33.00 41.70 27.35
C GLN A 235 33.88 40.45 27.13
N ALA A 236 34.00 40.12 25.84
CA ALA A 236 35.22 39.76 25.10
C ALA A 236 36.02 38.49 25.47
N LEU A 237 36.16 37.56 24.51
CA LEU A 237 37.29 37.53 23.57
C LEU A 237 37.16 36.34 22.60
N ARG A 238 37.31 36.62 21.31
CA ARG A 238 37.79 35.71 20.25
C ARG A 238 39.33 35.76 20.24
N PRO A 239 40.08 34.82 19.64
CA PRO A 239 39.93 34.35 18.25
C PRO A 239 39.57 32.88 18.09
#